data_AF-A0ABD5DFS6-F1
#
_entry.id   AF-A0ABD5DFS6-F1
#
_cell.length_a   1.000
_cell.length_b   1.000
_cell.length_c   1.000
_cell.angle_alpha   90.00
_cell.angle_beta   90.00
_cell.angle_gamma   90.00
#
_symmetry.space_group_name_H-M   'P 1'
#
loop_
_entity.id
_entity.type
_entity.pdbx_description
1 polymer ?
#
loop_
_entity_poly.entity_id
_entity_poly.type
_entity_poly.pdbx_seq_one_letter_code
_entity_poly.pdbx_strand_id
1 'polypeptide(L)'
;ASSLPGISAIGECCEIDGQTWGLVAPCLRQAEVLADRLCGAPGEGFVWQDAGTRLKVTGIELFSAGEQQAGEQDDIYTSWDPIDRHYRRLLL
;
A
#
# COMPACT_ATOMS: atom_id res chain seq x y z
N ALA A 1 -11.24 4.26 14.52
CA ALA A 1 -11.29 3.65 15.87
C ALA A 1 -12.12 2.38 15.80
N SER A 2 -11.81 1.35 16.59
CA SER A 2 -12.66 0.14 16.61
C SER A 2 -13.99 0.42 17.31
N SER A 3 -14.99 -0.46 17.11
CA SER A 3 -16.32 -0.34 17.73
C SER A 3 -16.32 -0.57 19.25
N LEU A 4 -15.23 -1.11 19.81
CA LEU A 4 -15.11 -1.41 21.23
C LEU A 4 -14.08 -0.48 21.91
N PRO A 5 -14.47 0.22 23.00
CA PRO A 5 -13.54 1.02 23.78
C PRO A 5 -12.33 0.20 24.27
N GLY A 6 -11.14 0.78 24.23
CA GLY A 6 -9.91 0.11 24.65
C GLY A 6 -9.37 -0.95 23.69
N ILE A 7 -10.08 -1.28 22.60
CA ILE A 7 -9.63 -2.23 21.59
C ILE A 7 -9.17 -1.49 20.33
N SER A 8 -8.10 -1.96 19.70
CA SER A 8 -7.58 -1.40 18.45
C SER A 8 -7.16 -2.49 17.50
N ALA A 9 -7.44 -2.26 16.21
CA ALA A 9 -6.96 -3.09 15.12
C ALA A 9 -5.89 -2.30 14.37
N ILE A 10 -4.82 -2.98 13.97
CA ILE A 10 -3.76 -2.49 13.09
C ILE A 10 -3.33 -3.67 12.21
N GLY A 11 -2.61 -3.38 11.14
CA GLY A 11 -2.14 -4.39 10.20
C GLY A 11 -3.21 -4.77 9.17
N GLU A 12 -3.02 -5.95 8.59
CA GLU A 12 -3.84 -6.45 7.47
C GLU A 12 -5.30 -6.69 7.84
N CYS A 13 -5.59 -6.89 9.14
CA CYS A 13 -6.96 -7.07 9.63
C CYS A 13 -7.71 -5.75 9.85
N CYS A 14 -7.02 -4.61 9.78
CA CYS A 14 -7.63 -3.30 9.99
C CYS A 14 -8.21 -2.76 8.69
N GLU A 15 -9.51 -2.50 8.70
CA GLU A 15 -10.21 -1.76 7.66
C GLU A 15 -10.36 -0.29 8.07
N ILE A 16 -9.96 0.62 7.19
CA ILE A 16 -10.14 2.06 7.33
C ILE A 16 -10.80 2.53 6.03
N ASP A 17 -11.96 3.17 6.13
CA ASP A 17 -12.74 3.70 4.99
C ASP A 17 -13.04 2.65 3.89
N GLY A 18 -13.36 1.41 4.29
CA GLY A 18 -13.67 0.31 3.38
C GLY A 18 -12.44 -0.34 2.74
N GLN A 19 -11.23 0.04 3.14
CA GLN A 19 -9.98 -0.50 2.62
C GLN A 19 -9.18 -1.24 3.70
N THR A 20 -8.76 -2.47 3.38
CA THR A 20 -7.74 -3.22 4.11
C THR A 20 -6.37 -3.06 3.43
N TRP A 21 -5.31 -3.32 4.19
CA TRP A 21 -3.95 -2.98 3.78
C TRP A 21 -3.07 -4.22 3.73
N GLY A 22 -2.73 -4.69 2.52
CA GLY A 22 -1.82 -5.82 2.30
C GLY A 22 -0.34 -5.43 2.19
N LEU A 23 0.04 -4.25 2.71
CA LEU A 23 1.37 -3.68 2.54
C LEU A 23 2.00 -3.34 3.89
N VAL A 24 3.31 -3.55 4.00
CA VAL A 24 4.06 -3.30 5.25
C VAL A 24 4.03 -1.83 5.65
N ALA A 25 4.20 -0.90 4.70
CA ALA A 25 4.35 0.51 5.03
C ALA A 25 3.07 1.15 5.64
N PRO A 26 1.85 0.91 5.10
CA PRO A 26 0.62 1.29 5.79
C PRO A 26 0.47 0.65 7.17
N CYS A 27 0.78 -0.65 7.30
CA CYS A 27 0.67 -1.35 8.58
C CYS A 27 1.59 -0.74 9.65
N LEU A 28 2.81 -0.34 9.28
CA LEU A 28 3.74 0.36 10.17
C LEU A 28 3.19 1.74 10.56
N ARG A 29 2.63 2.49 9.60
CA ARG A 29 2.03 3.79 9.89
C ARG A 29 0.84 3.67 10.86
N GLN A 30 0.02 2.63 10.72
CA GLN A 30 -1.05 2.34 11.69
C GLN A 30 -0.50 2.05 13.09
N ALA A 31 0.62 1.31 13.19
CA ALA A 31 1.28 1.02 14.46
C ALA A 31 1.83 2.28 15.13
N GLU A 32 2.43 3.20 14.37
CA GLU A 32 2.90 4.51 14.86
C GLU A 32 1.74 5.33 15.44
N VAL A 33 0.64 5.43 14.70
CA VAL A 33 -0.57 6.16 15.14
C VAL A 33 -1.14 5.56 16.43
N LEU A 34 -1.17 4.23 16.53
CA LEU A 34 -1.62 3.56 17.75
C LEU A 34 -0.66 3.83 18.92
N ALA A 35 0.65 3.78 18.68
CA ALA A 35 1.67 4.05 19.70
C ALA A 35 1.55 5.48 20.24
N ASP A 36 1.48 6.48 19.37
CA ASP A 36 1.29 7.89 19.73
C ASP A 36 0.06 8.09 20.63
N ARG A 37 -1.05 7.46 20.26
CA ARG A 37 -2.28 7.51 21.05
C ARG A 37 -2.13 6.84 22.41
N LEU A 38 -1.48 5.68 22.49
CA LEU A 38 -1.23 4.96 23.75
C LEU A 38 -0.26 5.70 24.66
N CYS A 39 0.67 6.48 24.10
CA CYS A 39 1.61 7.32 24.84
C CYS A 39 1.02 8.67 25.26
N GLY A 40 -0.25 8.96 24.94
CA GLY A 40 -0.90 10.22 25.29
C GLY A 40 -0.42 11.42 24.47
N ALA A 41 0.22 11.19 23.31
CA ALA A 41 0.70 12.20 22.39
C ALA A 41 0.07 12.02 20.99
N PRO A 42 -1.27 12.10 20.86
CA PRO A 42 -1.93 11.82 19.59
C PRO A 42 -1.54 12.86 18.52
N GLY A 43 -1.07 12.37 17.36
CA GLY A 43 -0.87 13.17 16.15
C GLY A 43 -2.12 13.24 15.24
N GLU A 44 -1.91 13.48 13.95
CA GLU A 44 -2.98 13.65 12.93
C GLU A 44 -3.81 12.38 12.62
N GLY A 45 -3.46 11.24 13.22
CA GLY A 45 -4.09 9.95 12.91
C GLY A 45 -3.47 9.27 11.69
N PHE A 46 -4.16 8.24 11.20
CA PHE A 46 -3.72 7.50 10.01
C PHE A 46 -4.12 8.26 8.75
N VAL A 47 -3.11 8.71 8.01
CA VAL A 47 -3.23 9.28 6.67
C VAL A 47 -2.30 8.47 5.79
N TRP A 48 -2.78 8.06 4.62
CA TRP A 48 -1.98 7.31 3.66
C TRP A 48 -2.04 7.93 2.28
N GLN A 49 -0.87 8.09 1.68
CA GLN A 49 -0.72 8.44 0.27
C GLN A 49 -0.11 7.26 -0.44
N ASP A 50 -0.75 6.81 -1.52
CA ASP A 50 -0.21 5.71 -2.32
C ASP A 50 1.13 6.13 -2.96
N ALA A 51 2.19 5.41 -2.63
CA ALA A 51 3.55 5.60 -3.17
C ALA A 51 3.95 4.45 -4.11
N GLY A 52 2.99 3.62 -4.51
CA GLY A 52 3.22 2.39 -5.23
C GLY A 52 3.50 1.19 -4.32
N THR A 53 3.32 0.01 -4.91
CA THR A 53 3.52 -1.28 -4.27
C THR A 53 4.82 -1.90 -4.74
N ARG A 54 5.69 -2.25 -3.78
CA ARG A 54 6.88 -3.09 -4.04
C ARG A 54 6.69 -4.44 -3.37
N LEU A 55 6.73 -5.53 -4.14
CA LEU A 55 6.66 -6.88 -3.58
C LEU A 55 8.06 -7.41 -3.28
N LYS A 56 8.20 -8.06 -2.12
CA LYS A 56 9.43 -8.75 -1.72
C LYS A 56 9.36 -10.21 -2.15
N VAL A 57 9.53 -10.47 -3.45
CA VAL A 57 9.61 -11.83 -4.00
C VAL A 57 11.07 -12.15 -4.30
N THR A 58 11.58 -13.25 -3.76
CA THR A 58 12.99 -13.63 -3.93
C THR A 58 13.34 -13.76 -5.41
N GLY A 59 14.34 -12.99 -5.86
CA GLY A 59 14.81 -13.01 -7.24
C GLY A 59 13.96 -12.22 -8.24
N ILE A 60 12.93 -11.48 -7.79
CA ILE A 60 12.09 -10.65 -8.65
C ILE A 60 11.99 -9.25 -8.05
N GLU A 61 12.51 -8.26 -8.76
CA GLU A 61 12.27 -6.86 -8.46
C GLU A 61 10.96 -6.41 -9.09
N LEU A 62 9.89 -6.39 -8.31
CA LEU A 62 8.58 -5.93 -8.77
C LEU A 62 8.17 -4.65 -8.07
N PHE A 63 7.85 -3.64 -8.87
CA PHE A 63 7.24 -2.40 -8.43
C PHE A 63 6.07 -2.06 -9.36
N SER A 64 4.99 -1.55 -8.79
CA SER A 64 3.90 -0.97 -9.56
C SER A 64 3.29 0.23 -8.85
N ALA A 65 2.82 1.21 -9.59
CA ALA A 65 2.18 2.41 -9.04
C ALA A 65 1.09 2.92 -9.97
N GLY A 66 0.11 3.64 -9.42
CA GLY A 66 -1.05 4.13 -10.16
C GLY A 66 -2.05 3.03 -10.47
N GLU A 67 -2.92 3.28 -11.44
CA GLU A 67 -3.94 2.34 -11.88
C GLU A 67 -3.28 1.11 -12.53
N GLN A 68 -3.72 -0.08 -12.09
CA GLN A 68 -3.17 -1.35 -12.57
C GLN A 68 -4.01 -1.92 -13.71
N GLN A 69 -5.30 -1.60 -13.68
CA GLN A 69 -6.28 -2.07 -14.61
C GLN A 69 -6.50 -1.03 -15.71
N ALA A 70 -6.19 -1.39 -16.95
CA ALA A 70 -6.43 -0.49 -18.07
C ALA A 70 -7.94 -0.27 -18.24
N GLY A 71 -8.33 1.00 -18.41
CA GLY A 71 -9.64 1.42 -18.87
C GLY A 71 -9.81 1.24 -20.37
N GLU A 72 -11.03 1.45 -20.87
CA GLU A 72 -11.35 1.32 -22.30
C GLU A 72 -10.63 2.33 -23.19
N GLN A 73 -10.21 3.46 -22.63
CA GLN A 73 -9.58 4.58 -23.34
C GLN A 73 -8.07 4.64 -23.14
N ASP A 74 -7.50 3.74 -22.34
CA ASP A 74 -6.09 3.79 -21.99
C ASP A 74 -5.24 3.21 -23.13
N ASP A 75 -4.15 3.91 -23.45
CA ASP A 75 -3.12 3.35 -24.32
C ASP A 75 -2.17 2.47 -23.49
N ILE A 76 -1.93 1.25 -23.97
CA ILE A 76 -1.07 0.27 -23.29
C ILE A 76 0.27 0.14 -24.01
N TYR A 77 1.35 0.57 -23.35
CA TYR A 77 2.71 0.39 -23.83
C TYR A 77 3.43 -0.70 -23.03
N THR A 78 4.12 -1.60 -23.72
CA THR A 78 4.91 -2.66 -23.09
C THR A 78 6.31 -2.72 -23.66
N SER A 79 7.28 -3.04 -22.79
CA SER A 79 8.67 -3.26 -23.16
C SER A 79 9.19 -4.49 -22.44
N TRP A 80 9.91 -5.34 -23.17
CA TRP A 80 10.57 -6.53 -22.66
C TRP A 80 11.99 -6.61 -23.18
N ASP A 81 12.96 -6.61 -22.26
CA ASP A 81 14.36 -6.90 -22.55
C ASP A 81 14.67 -8.36 -22.18
N PRO A 82 14.97 -9.25 -23.16
CA PRO A 82 15.24 -10.66 -22.88
C PRO A 82 16.63 -10.92 -22.27
N ILE A 83 17.58 -9.99 -22.40
CA ILE A 83 18.93 -10.12 -21.84
C ILE A 83 18.90 -9.73 -20.36
N ASP A 84 18.38 -8.53 -20.08
CA ASP A 84 18.28 -8.00 -18.71
C ASP A 84 17.08 -8.57 -17.95
N ARG A 85 16.17 -9.26 -18.65
CA ARG A 85 14.91 -9.80 -18.12
C ARG A 85 14.03 -8.72 -17.48
N HIS A 86 14.05 -7.53 -18.07
CA HIS A 86 13.27 -6.39 -17.60
C HIS A 86 11.96 -6.26 -18.37
N TYR A 87 10.86 -6.33 -17.62
CA TYR A 87 9.52 -6.04 -18.11
C TYR A 87 9.06 -4.66 -17.62
N ARG A 88 8.44 -3.89 -18.49
CA ARG A 88 7.79 -2.61 -18.16
C ARG A 88 6.43 -2.54 -18.86
N ARG A 89 5.42 -2.04 -18.14
CA ARG A 89 4.10 -1.73 -18.65
C ARG A 89 3.73 -0.32 -18.22
N LEU A 90 3.25 0.48 -19.16
CA LEU A 90 2.77 1.83 -18.94
C LEU A 90 1.35 1.95 -19.49
N LEU A 91 0.47 2.52 -18.68
CA LEU A 91 -0.89 2.91 -19.06
C LEU A 91 -0.93 4.44 -19.15
N LEU A 92 -1.49 4.97 -20.23
CA LEU A 92 -1.66 6.41 -20.47
C LEU A 92 -3.11 6.75 -20.77
#